data_AF-A0A6G4CQT0-F1
#
_entry.id   AF-A0A6G4CQT0-F1
#
_cell.length_a   1.000
_cell.length_b   1.000
_cell.length_c   1.000
_cell.angle_alpha   90.00
_cell.angle_beta   90.00
_cell.angle_gamma   90.00
#
_symmetry.space_group_name_H-M   'P 1'
#
loop_
_entity.id
_entity.type
_entity.pdbx_description
1 polymer ?
#
loop_
_entity_poly.entity_id
_entity_poly.type
_entity_poly.pdbx_seq_one_letter_code
_entity_poly.pdbx_strand_id
1 'polypeptide(L)'
;MKYINAADVLPKELLKEIINYVDGELLYIPALGKKQRWGECSGSREYYKKRNRDIINQYKNGAKISNIAKAYCLSYDSVRKIVSK
;
A
#
# COMPACT_ATOMS: atom_id res chain seq x y z
N MET A 1 9.33 -4.82 2.56
CA MET A 1 10.29 -5.81 2.04
C MET A 1 11.51 -5.76 2.94
N LYS A 2 12.06 -6.90 3.34
CA LYS A 2 13.30 -6.93 4.13
C LYS A 2 14.46 -6.48 3.23
N TYR A 3 15.35 -5.64 3.73
CA TYR A 3 16.60 -5.34 3.04
C TYR A 3 17.44 -6.63 2.91
N ILE A 4 18.01 -6.85 1.73
CA ILE A 4 18.90 -7.96 1.44
C ILE A 4 20.14 -7.36 0.80
N ASN A 5 21.31 -7.64 1.35
CA ASN A 5 22.56 -7.23 0.73
C ASN A 5 22.83 -8.16 -0.47
N ALA A 6 23.11 -7.57 -1.63
CA ALA A 6 23.38 -8.32 -2.85
C ALA A 6 24.59 -9.27 -2.72
N ALA A 7 25.59 -8.90 -1.92
CA ALA A 7 26.77 -9.72 -1.66
C ALA A 7 26.47 -11.01 -0.89
N ASP A 8 25.36 -11.05 -0.13
CA ASP A 8 24.97 -12.21 0.65
C ASP A 8 24.22 -13.27 -0.18
N VAL A 9 23.68 -12.89 -1.35
CA VAL A 9 22.74 -13.73 -2.11
C VAL A 9 23.11 -13.94 -3.57
N LEU A 10 23.92 -13.07 -4.18
CA LEU A 10 24.28 -13.18 -5.59
C LEU A 10 25.64 -13.88 -5.79
N PRO A 11 25.81 -14.66 -6.87
CA PRO A 11 27.11 -15.15 -7.28
C PRO A 11 28.10 -14.01 -7.54
N LYS A 12 29.38 -14.23 -7.22
CA LYS A 12 30.43 -13.20 -7.35
C LYS A 12 30.53 -12.60 -8.75
N GLU A 13 30.39 -13.43 -9.79
CA GLU A 13 30.50 -12.98 -11.18
C GLU A 13 29.33 -12.05 -11.57
N LEU A 14 28.11 -12.39 -11.15
CA LEU A 14 26.94 -11.56 -11.38
C LEU A 14 27.02 -10.23 -10.61
N LEU A 15 27.49 -10.28 -9.36
CA LEU A 15 27.66 -9.06 -8.56
C LEU A 15 28.66 -8.10 -9.20
N LYS A 16 29.80 -8.62 -9.71
CA LYS A 16 30.78 -7.81 -10.45
C LYS A 16 30.15 -7.13 -11.66
N GLU A 17 29.33 -7.87 -12.40
CA GLU A 17 28.66 -7.30 -13.57
C GLU A 17 27.67 -6.19 -13.19
N ILE A 18 26.87 -6.40 -12.14
CA ILE A 18 25.92 -5.39 -11.66
C ILE A 18 26.63 -4.12 -11.19
N ILE A 19 27.78 -4.24 -10.51
CA ILE A 19 28.58 -3.09 -10.05
C ILE A 19 28.97 -2.18 -11.23
N ASN A 20 29.21 -2.72 -12.43
CA ASN A 20 29.51 -1.91 -13.62
C ASN A 20 28.38 -0.93 -14.00
N TYR A 21 27.15 -1.20 -13.56
CA TYR A 21 25.97 -0.39 -13.89
C TYR A 21 25.49 0.51 -12.75
N VAL A 22 25.67 0.12 -11.50
CA VAL A 22 25.03 0.75 -10.33
C VAL A 22 25.91 0.75 -9.07
N ASP A 23 27.23 0.94 -9.22
CA ASP A 23 28.16 0.97 -8.08
C ASP A 23 27.75 2.01 -7.03
N GLY A 24 27.62 1.57 -5.77
CA GLY A 24 27.20 2.41 -4.65
C GLY A 24 25.71 2.79 -4.61
N GLU A 25 24.88 2.31 -5.54
CA GLU A 25 23.47 2.69 -5.65
C GLU A 25 22.48 1.60 -5.22
N LEU A 26 21.24 2.02 -4.92
CA LEU A 26 20.14 1.10 -4.61
C LEU A 26 19.46 0.62 -5.90
N LEU A 27 19.70 -0.63 -6.27
CA LEU A 27 19.03 -1.27 -7.40
C LEU A 27 17.74 -1.99 -6.96
N TYR A 28 16.59 -1.55 -7.50
CA TYR A 28 15.31 -2.25 -7.30
C TYR A 28 15.11 -3.36 -8.33
N ILE A 29 14.90 -4.58 -7.86
CA ILE A 29 14.54 -5.73 -8.71
C ILE A 29 13.02 -5.94 -8.63
N PRO A 30 12.27 -5.74 -9.73
CA PRO A 30 10.84 -5.98 -9.73
C PRO A 30 10.55 -7.48 -9.57
N ALA A 31 9.56 -7.82 -8.74
CA ALA A 31 9.06 -9.18 -8.65
C ALA A 31 8.39 -9.60 -9.98
N LEU A 32 8.75 -10.78 -10.50
CA LEU A 32 8.19 -11.35 -11.73
C LEU A 32 6.80 -11.99 -11.53
N GLY A 33 6.35 -12.15 -10.28
CA GLY A 33 5.03 -12.71 -9.95
C GLY A 33 3.89 -11.68 -9.97
N LYS A 34 2.65 -12.15 -9.79
CA LYS A 34 1.49 -11.27 -9.56
C LYS A 34 1.82 -10.34 -8.38
N LYS A 35 1.90 -9.03 -8.65
CA LYS A 35 1.97 -8.02 -7.60
C LYS A 35 0.78 -8.21 -6.68
N GLN A 36 1.03 -8.71 -5.47
CA GLN A 36 0.01 -8.72 -4.43
C GLN A 36 -0.46 -7.28 -4.25
N ARG A 37 -1.76 -7.08 -4.26
CA ARG A 37 -2.30 -5.73 -4.18
C ARG A 37 -2.05 -5.25 -2.75
N TRP A 38 -1.81 -3.95 -2.58
CA TRP A 38 -1.55 -3.39 -1.25
C TRP A 38 -2.62 -3.84 -0.24
N GLY A 39 -2.15 -4.31 0.92
CA GLY A 39 -2.98 -4.77 2.05
C GLY A 39 -3.55 -6.19 1.94
N GLU A 40 -3.24 -6.95 0.87
CA GLU A 40 -3.78 -8.32 0.65
C GLU A 40 -3.19 -9.36 1.60
N CYS A 41 -1.89 -9.27 1.94
CA CYS A 41 -1.27 -10.18 2.92
C CYS A 41 -1.48 -9.78 4.38
N SER A 42 -1.83 -8.53 4.66
CA SER A 42 -2.01 -8.02 6.03
C SER A 42 -3.47 -7.94 6.46
N GLY A 43 -4.42 -8.31 5.59
CA GLY A 43 -5.87 -8.13 5.82
C GLY A 43 -6.32 -6.67 5.88
N SER A 44 -5.40 -5.71 5.77
CA SER A 44 -5.71 -4.28 5.82
C SER A 44 -6.61 -3.87 4.65
N ARG A 45 -6.46 -4.53 3.50
CA ARG A 45 -7.29 -4.29 2.32
C ARG A 45 -8.77 -4.61 2.59
N GLU A 46 -9.05 -5.78 3.16
CA GLU A 46 -10.40 -6.18 3.56
C GLU A 46 -10.98 -5.21 4.60
N TYR A 47 -10.18 -4.86 5.62
CA TYR A 47 -10.60 -3.90 6.66
C TYR A 47 -11.05 -2.56 6.06
N TYR A 48 -10.20 -1.94 5.24
CA TYR A 48 -10.53 -0.65 4.62
C TYR A 48 -11.70 -0.76 3.65
N LYS A 49 -11.83 -1.89 2.93
CA LYS A 49 -12.96 -2.12 2.03
C LYS A 49 -14.28 -2.22 2.79
N LYS A 50 -14.32 -2.95 3.90
CA LYS A 50 -15.50 -3.06 4.78
C LYS A 50 -15.87 -1.70 5.36
N ARG A 51 -14.91 -1.04 6.02
CA ARG A 51 -15.10 0.28 6.62
C ARG A 51 -15.59 1.33 5.60
N ASN A 52 -15.01 1.36 4.40
CA ASN A 52 -15.43 2.31 3.37
C ASN A 52 -16.86 2.05 2.89
N ARG A 53 -17.27 0.77 2.79
CA ARG A 53 -18.64 0.40 2.46
C ARG A 53 -19.62 0.90 3.52
N ASP A 54 -19.28 0.74 4.79
CA ASP A 54 -20.11 1.20 5.91
C ASP A 54 -20.22 2.74 5.93
N ILE A 55 -19.11 3.45 5.67
CA ILE A 55 -19.08 4.92 5.48
C ILE A 55 -20.03 5.35 4.36
N ILE A 56 -19.96 4.69 3.19
CA ILE A 56 -20.82 5.02 2.04
C ILE A 56 -22.29 4.77 2.37
N ASN A 57 -22.61 3.66 3.06
CA ASN A 57 -23.98 3.35 3.46
C ASN A 57 -24.54 4.39 4.45
N GLN A 58 -23.77 4.78 5.47
CA GLN A 58 -24.20 5.82 6.40
C GLN A 58 -24.45 7.16 5.69
N TYR A 59 -23.58 7.53 4.74
CA TYR A 59 -23.76 8.74 3.95
C TYR A 59 -25.03 8.68 3.07
N LYS A 60 -25.28 7.55 2.39
CA LYS A 60 -26.50 7.32 1.60
C LYS A 60 -27.77 7.37 2.44
N ASN A 61 -27.68 6.99 3.72
CA ASN A 61 -28.79 7.09 4.68
C ASN A 61 -28.94 8.51 5.29
N GLY A 62 -28.26 9.51 4.75
CA GLY A 62 -28.41 10.92 5.13
C GLY A 62 -27.47 11.40 6.25
N ALA A 63 -26.51 10.58 6.69
CA ALA A 63 -25.53 11.03 7.68
C ALA A 63 -24.59 12.09 7.09
N LYS A 64 -24.37 13.19 7.83
CA LYS A 64 -23.43 14.25 7.43
C LYS A 64 -21.99 13.73 7.45
N ILE A 65 -21.19 14.17 6.47
CA ILE A 65 -19.76 13.82 6.35
C ILE A 65 -18.99 14.13 7.65
N SER A 66 -19.32 15.24 8.33
CA SER A 66 -18.70 15.61 9.61
C SER A 66 -18.98 14.61 10.74
N ASN A 67 -20.17 14.01 10.78
CA ASN A 67 -20.53 13.01 11.79
C ASN A 67 -19.81 11.69 11.53
N ILE A 68 -19.74 11.28 10.27
CA ILE A 68 -19.00 10.09 9.84
C ILE A 68 -17.50 10.27 10.13
N ALA A 69 -16.94 11.46 9.85
CA ALA A 69 -15.55 11.78 10.12
C ALA A 69 -15.20 11.60 11.60
N LYS A 70 -16.05 12.10 12.50
CA LYS A 70 -15.90 11.89 13.95
C LYS A 70 -16.01 10.41 14.32
N ALA A 71 -17.05 9.71 13.84
CA ALA A 71 -17.30 8.31 14.19
C ALA A 71 -16.15 7.35 13.82
N TYR A 72 -15.47 7.62 12.71
CA TYR A 72 -14.35 6.80 12.23
C TYR A 72 -12.96 7.38 12.54
N CYS A 73 -12.88 8.48 13.30
CA CYS A 73 -11.63 9.20 13.57
C CYS A 73 -10.86 9.57 12.28
N LEU A 74 -11.57 10.10 11.29
CA LEU A 74 -11.02 10.52 10.00
C LEU A 74 -11.14 12.02 9.81
N SER A 75 -10.29 12.55 8.93
CA SER A 75 -10.51 13.90 8.43
C SER A 75 -11.78 13.97 7.58
N TYR A 76 -12.40 15.16 7.54
CA TYR A 76 -13.53 15.44 6.65
C TYR A 76 -13.18 15.10 5.19
N ASP A 77 -11.98 15.49 4.73
CA ASP A 77 -11.53 15.24 3.36
C ASP A 77 -11.37 13.75 3.04
N SER A 78 -10.89 12.96 4.01
CA SER A 78 -10.80 11.50 3.87
C SER A 78 -12.19 10.89 3.67
N VAL A 79 -13.17 11.29 4.47
CA VAL A 79 -14.56 10.80 4.31
C VAL A 79 -15.14 11.28 2.98
N ARG A 80 -14.95 12.56 2.63
CA ARG A 80 -15.38 13.14 1.35
C ARG A 80 -14.86 12.31 0.18
N LYS A 81 -13.57 12.01 0.14
CA LYS A 81 -12.95 11.15 -0.90
C LYS A 81 -13.52 9.73 -0.94
N ILE A 82 -13.91 9.17 0.21
CA ILE A 82 -14.51 7.83 0.28
C ILE A 82 -15.92 7.83 -0.30
N VAL A 83 -16.73 8.86 -0.01
CA VAL A 83 -18.13 8.94 -0.48
C VAL A 83 -18.28 9.53 -1.88
N SER A 84 -17.26 10.24 -2.38
CA SER A 84 -17.21 10.78 -3.76
C SER A 84 -16.64 9.79 -4.78
N LYS A 85 -16.28 8.57 -4.36
CA LYS A 85 -15.95 7.45 -5.25
C LYS A 85 -17.19 6.65 -5.60
#